data_AF-A0A2E3ES85-F1
#
_entry.id   AF-A0A2E3ES85-F1
#
_cell.length_a   1.000
_cell.length_b   1.000
_cell.length_c   1.000
_cell.angle_alpha   90.00
_cell.angle_beta   90.00
_cell.angle_gamma   90.00
#
_symmetry.space_group_name_H-M   'P 1'
#
loop_
_entity.id
_entity.type
_entity.pdbx_description
1 polymer ?
#
loop_
_entity_poly.entity_id
_entity_poly.type
_entity_poly.pdbx_seq_one_letter_code
_entity_poly.pdbx_strand_id
1 'polypeptide(L)'
;MAQLYGGDQGFDALMAAVEQARQQSRRRAREALGTERYTEFLLRLSAWLSSQAWRDQPVTERTTRLLDPIGDHCVKLLQKRDRNVRRQGRDIANLSETALHELRLAVKRLRYAVDFFESLYPKKQAKAYRKHLAGLQDGLGYLNDVAAADTLLRELALTGRDQAAPVWAHAGGLTVGWHRHAAIAAKDRLVKDMAAFLRAKPFWRGA
;
A
#
# COMPACT_ATOMS: atom_id res chain seq x y z
N MET A 1 12.94 -18.90 16.46
CA MET A 1 13.64 -18.68 15.19
C MET A 1 15.12 -18.35 15.38
N ALA A 2 15.49 -17.32 16.17
CA ALA A 2 16.90 -16.99 16.43
C ALA A 2 17.72 -18.13 17.09
N GLN A 3 17.09 -19.00 17.88
CA GLN A 3 17.73 -20.18 18.49
C GLN A 3 17.84 -21.41 17.57
N LEU A 4 17.14 -21.46 16.43
CA LEU A 4 17.12 -22.65 15.54
C LEU A 4 18.06 -22.52 14.34
N TYR A 5 18.40 -21.30 13.93
CA TYR A 5 19.24 -21.02 12.75
C TYR A 5 20.37 -20.02 13.04
N GLY A 6 20.73 -19.85 14.32
CA GLY A 6 21.89 -19.02 14.68
C GLY A 6 23.17 -19.63 14.11
N GLY A 7 23.84 -18.90 13.20
CA GLY A 7 25.06 -19.37 12.52
C GLY A 7 24.81 -20.26 11.30
N ASP A 8 23.58 -20.34 10.79
CA ASP A 8 23.32 -20.99 9.49
C ASP A 8 23.86 -20.12 8.35
N GLN A 9 24.88 -20.64 7.66
CA GLN A 9 25.57 -19.93 6.57
C GLN A 9 24.63 -19.50 5.44
N GLY A 10 23.54 -20.24 5.19
CA GLY A 10 22.55 -19.88 4.18
C GLY A 10 21.71 -18.67 4.58
N PHE A 11 21.27 -18.59 5.84
CA PHE A 11 20.55 -17.42 6.36
C PHE A 11 21.44 -16.19 6.50
N ASP A 12 22.70 -16.35 6.93
CA ASP A 12 23.66 -15.25 6.98
C ASP A 12 23.97 -14.71 5.57
N ALA A 13 24.17 -15.61 4.59
CA ALA A 13 24.33 -15.23 3.19
C ALA A 13 23.09 -14.53 2.62
N LEU A 14 21.88 -14.97 3.01
CA LEU A 14 20.63 -14.33 2.60
C LEU A 14 20.56 -12.89 3.11
N MET A 15 20.82 -12.70 4.41
CA MET A 15 20.81 -11.39 5.04
C MET A 15 21.84 -10.45 4.42
N ALA A 16 23.05 -10.95 4.13
CA ALA A 16 24.08 -10.18 3.43
C ALA A 16 23.65 -9.76 2.01
N ALA A 17 23.08 -10.68 1.24
CA ALA A 17 22.60 -10.41 -0.12
C ALA A 17 21.46 -9.37 -0.14
N VAL A 18 20.46 -9.54 0.73
CA VAL A 18 19.35 -8.60 0.88
C VAL A 18 19.85 -7.23 1.33
N GLU A 19 20.81 -7.17 2.26
CA GLU A 19 21.39 -5.92 2.73
C GLU A 19 22.15 -5.20 1.61
N GLN A 20 22.96 -5.91 0.82
CA GLN A 20 23.67 -5.34 -0.32
C GLN A 20 22.69 -4.74 -1.34
N ALA A 21 21.61 -5.46 -1.67
CA ALA A 21 20.58 -4.98 -2.58
C ALA A 21 19.84 -3.76 -2.03
N ARG A 22 19.53 -3.76 -0.73
CA ARG A 22 18.93 -2.63 -0.03
C ARG A 22 19.85 -1.40 -0.10
N GLN A 23 21.15 -1.56 0.13
CA GLN A 23 22.12 -0.47 0.02
C GLN A 23 22.21 0.07 -1.41
N GLN A 24 22.23 -0.79 -2.42
CA GLN A 24 22.26 -0.37 -3.82
C GLN A 24 21.00 0.43 -4.20
N SER A 25 19.82 -0.06 -3.85
CA SER A 25 18.55 0.65 -4.06
C SER A 25 18.51 2.00 -3.33
N ARG A 26 19.05 2.08 -2.12
CA ARG A 26 19.18 3.35 -1.37
C ARG A 26 20.15 4.32 -2.03
N ARG A 27 21.28 3.85 -2.56
CA ARG A 27 22.21 4.70 -3.33
C ARG A 27 21.53 5.28 -4.56
N ARG A 28 20.85 4.44 -5.36
CA ARG A 28 20.07 4.88 -6.53
C ARG A 28 19.00 5.90 -6.17
N ALA A 29 18.28 5.70 -5.07
CA ALA A 29 17.29 6.66 -4.59
C ALA A 29 17.94 8.01 -4.20
N ARG A 30 19.07 7.98 -3.50
CA ARG A 30 19.82 9.21 -3.13
C ARG A 30 20.35 9.95 -4.36
N GLU A 31 20.92 9.23 -5.31
CA GLU A 31 21.39 9.79 -6.58
C GLU A 31 20.24 10.45 -7.34
N ALA A 32 19.08 9.80 -7.44
CA ALA A 32 17.90 10.36 -8.10
C ALA A 32 17.41 11.66 -7.42
N LEU A 33 17.42 11.70 -6.08
CA LEU A 33 17.05 12.88 -5.29
C LEU A 33 18.11 14.01 -5.38
N GLY A 34 19.37 13.68 -5.69
CA GLY A 34 20.44 14.66 -5.86
C GLY A 34 20.50 15.30 -7.25
N THR A 35 19.63 14.89 -8.18
CA THR A 35 19.63 15.43 -9.55
C THR A 35 19.00 16.83 -9.61
N GLU A 36 19.50 17.66 -10.55
CA GLU A 36 18.89 18.96 -10.86
C GLU A 36 17.41 18.82 -11.20
N ARG A 37 17.05 17.79 -11.97
CA ARG A 37 15.67 17.44 -12.31
C ARG A 37 14.77 17.33 -11.07
N TYR A 38 15.24 16.72 -9.99
CA TYR A 38 14.44 16.58 -8.77
C TYR A 38 14.26 17.92 -8.05
N THR A 39 15.33 18.72 -7.95
CA THR A 39 15.28 20.07 -7.38
C THR A 39 14.33 20.96 -8.17
N GLU A 40 14.43 20.95 -9.49
CA GLU A 40 13.54 21.70 -10.39
C GLU A 40 12.08 21.28 -10.20
N PHE A 41 11.82 19.96 -10.12
CA PHE A 41 10.48 19.45 -9.84
C PHE A 41 9.92 20.01 -8.53
N LEU A 42 10.70 20.01 -7.44
CA LEU A 42 10.27 20.55 -6.15
C LEU A 42 10.01 22.06 -6.20
N LEU A 43 10.88 22.83 -6.87
CA LEU A 43 10.71 24.27 -7.03
C LEU A 43 9.46 24.59 -7.85
N ARG A 44 9.26 23.91 -8.99
CA ARG A 44 8.07 24.09 -9.85
C ARG A 44 6.79 23.72 -9.11
N LEU A 45 6.78 22.59 -8.40
CA LEU A 45 5.61 22.18 -7.61
C LEU A 45 5.32 23.18 -6.48
N SER A 46 6.33 23.67 -5.78
CA SER A 46 6.17 24.64 -4.69
C SER A 46 5.69 25.99 -5.18
N ALA A 47 6.23 26.46 -6.31
CA ALA A 47 5.77 27.67 -6.98
C ALA A 47 4.31 27.54 -7.41
N TRP A 48 3.95 26.45 -8.08
CA TRP A 48 2.57 26.16 -8.50
C TRP A 48 1.60 26.09 -7.32
N LEU A 49 2.05 25.51 -6.19
CA LEU A 49 1.25 25.44 -4.99
C LEU A 49 1.02 26.82 -4.35
N SER A 50 2.09 27.61 -4.24
CA SER A 50 2.09 28.92 -3.57
C SER A 50 1.32 29.96 -4.37
N SER A 51 1.38 29.90 -5.70
CA SER A 51 0.62 30.78 -6.59
C SER A 51 -0.84 30.36 -6.76
N GLN A 52 -1.25 29.21 -6.19
CA GLN A 52 -2.55 28.60 -6.42
C GLN A 52 -2.86 28.44 -7.91
N ALA A 53 -1.85 28.14 -8.73
CA ALA A 53 -1.98 28.13 -10.19
C ALA A 53 -2.98 27.09 -10.72
N TRP A 54 -3.51 26.19 -9.89
CA TRP A 54 -4.68 25.37 -10.24
C TRP A 54 -5.98 26.18 -10.41
N ARG A 55 -6.04 27.40 -9.88
CA ARG A 55 -7.17 28.34 -10.04
C ARG A 55 -7.04 29.22 -11.27
N ASP A 56 -5.83 29.40 -11.78
CA ASP A 56 -5.53 30.16 -12.99
C ASP A 56 -5.77 29.30 -14.24
N GLN A 57 -7.04 28.91 -14.44
CA GLN A 57 -7.47 28.11 -15.58
C GLN A 57 -8.68 28.76 -16.26
N PRO A 58 -8.87 28.56 -17.58
CA PRO A 58 -10.07 29.01 -18.27
C PRO A 58 -11.34 28.53 -17.56
N VAL A 59 -12.33 29.42 -17.48
CA VAL A 59 -13.61 29.10 -16.86
C VAL A 59 -14.36 28.11 -17.75
N THR A 60 -14.63 26.93 -17.19
CA THR A 60 -15.35 25.80 -17.79
C THR A 60 -16.26 25.21 -16.73
N GLU A 61 -17.27 24.41 -17.12
CA GLU A 61 -18.11 23.67 -16.16
C GLU A 61 -17.31 22.80 -15.17
N ARG A 62 -16.08 22.39 -15.55
CA ARG A 62 -15.20 21.61 -14.68
C ARG A 62 -14.42 22.49 -13.71
N THR A 63 -13.97 23.65 -14.14
CA THR A 63 -13.16 24.56 -13.30
C THR A 63 -14.02 25.39 -12.35
N THR A 64 -15.30 25.65 -12.67
CA THR A 64 -16.26 26.26 -11.74
C THR A 64 -16.48 25.42 -10.48
N ARG A 65 -16.38 24.09 -10.56
CA ARG A 65 -16.46 23.17 -9.40
C ARG A 65 -15.34 23.38 -8.38
N LEU A 66 -14.25 24.07 -8.72
CA LEU A 66 -13.20 24.42 -7.76
C LEU A 66 -13.67 25.46 -6.74
N LEU A 67 -14.79 26.14 -7.01
CA LEU A 67 -15.42 27.12 -6.14
C LEU A 67 -16.50 26.51 -5.24
N ASP A 68 -16.93 25.26 -5.50
CA ASP A 68 -17.97 24.59 -4.73
C ASP A 68 -17.48 24.29 -3.30
N PRO A 69 -18.37 24.33 -2.29
CA PRO A 69 -18.06 23.83 -0.96
C PRO A 69 -17.56 22.39 -1.00
N ILE A 70 -16.50 22.11 -0.24
CA ILE A 70 -15.86 20.78 -0.24
C ILE A 70 -16.76 19.66 0.30
N GLY A 71 -17.80 19.98 1.08
CA GLY A 71 -18.67 19.03 1.78
C GLY A 71 -19.30 17.99 0.85
N ASP A 72 -20.08 18.45 -0.14
CA ASP A 72 -20.76 17.57 -1.10
C ASP A 72 -19.77 16.74 -1.92
N HIS A 73 -18.64 17.35 -2.29
CA HIS A 73 -17.59 16.67 -3.04
C HIS A 73 -16.95 15.55 -2.21
N CYS A 74 -16.65 15.83 -0.95
CA CYS A 74 -16.10 14.89 0.02
C CYS A 74 -17.01 13.67 0.18
N VAL A 75 -18.32 13.89 0.42
CA VAL A 75 -19.30 12.81 0.57
C VAL A 75 -19.36 11.94 -0.69
N LYS A 76 -19.47 12.55 -1.88
CA LYS A 76 -19.50 11.81 -3.16
C LYS A 76 -18.22 11.00 -3.39
N LEU A 77 -17.05 11.56 -3.07
CA LEU A 77 -15.76 10.88 -3.22
C LEU A 77 -15.65 9.70 -2.24
N LEU A 78 -15.92 9.90 -0.95
CA LEU A 78 -15.89 8.85 0.07
C LEU A 78 -16.87 7.71 -0.26
N GLN A 79 -18.11 8.04 -0.65
CA GLN A 79 -19.11 7.06 -1.08
C GLN A 79 -18.66 6.26 -2.32
N LYS A 80 -18.05 6.92 -3.31
CA LYS A 80 -17.54 6.24 -4.51
C LYS A 80 -16.44 5.24 -4.15
N ARG A 81 -15.50 5.63 -3.28
CA ARG A 81 -14.37 4.78 -2.86
C ARG A 81 -14.84 3.63 -1.98
N ASP A 82 -15.74 3.88 -1.03
CA ASP A 82 -16.37 2.86 -0.18
C ASP A 82 -17.14 1.84 -1.00
N ARG A 83 -18.01 2.28 -1.92
CA ARG A 83 -18.73 1.37 -2.82
C ARG A 83 -17.77 0.48 -3.63
N ASN A 84 -16.65 1.03 -4.09
CA ASN A 84 -15.66 0.23 -4.82
C ASN A 84 -15.03 -0.85 -3.94
N VAL A 85 -14.62 -0.51 -2.72
CA VAL A 85 -14.06 -1.49 -1.76
C VAL A 85 -15.09 -2.55 -1.41
N ARG A 86 -16.32 -2.16 -1.08
CA ARG A 86 -17.41 -3.10 -0.76
C ARG A 86 -17.74 -4.04 -1.90
N ARG A 87 -17.73 -3.54 -3.14
CA ARG A 87 -17.97 -4.34 -4.35
C ARG A 87 -16.87 -5.38 -4.54
N GLN A 88 -15.60 -4.96 -4.48
CA GLN A 88 -14.46 -5.85 -4.69
C GLN A 88 -14.30 -6.85 -3.53
N GLY A 89 -14.57 -6.44 -2.30
CA GLY A 89 -14.40 -7.26 -1.10
C GLY A 89 -15.57 -8.17 -0.74
N ARG A 90 -16.68 -8.16 -1.51
CA ARG A 90 -17.90 -8.93 -1.17
C ARG A 90 -17.63 -10.43 -1.08
N ASP A 91 -16.82 -10.95 -2.00
CA ASP A 91 -16.44 -12.37 -2.06
C ASP A 91 -14.93 -12.55 -1.84
N ILE A 92 -14.39 -11.87 -0.83
CA ILE A 92 -12.94 -11.84 -0.55
C ILE A 92 -12.33 -13.24 -0.35
N ALA A 93 -13.11 -14.22 0.11
CA ALA A 93 -12.67 -15.59 0.31
C ALA A 93 -12.17 -16.24 -0.99
N ASN A 94 -12.85 -15.97 -2.10
CA ASN A 94 -12.59 -16.60 -3.41
C ASN A 94 -11.75 -15.72 -4.34
N LEU A 95 -11.29 -14.55 -3.89
CA LEU A 95 -10.48 -13.67 -4.74
C LEU A 95 -9.12 -14.31 -5.05
N SER A 96 -8.71 -14.15 -6.31
CA SER A 96 -7.36 -14.42 -6.79
C SER A 96 -6.36 -13.40 -6.21
N GLU A 97 -5.07 -13.71 -6.29
CA GLU A 97 -4.00 -12.81 -5.86
C GLU A 97 -4.05 -11.44 -6.55
N THR A 98 -4.30 -11.42 -7.86
CA THR A 98 -4.47 -10.18 -8.63
C THR A 98 -5.67 -9.36 -8.14
N ALA A 99 -6.80 -10.01 -7.85
CA ALA A 99 -7.97 -9.32 -7.34
C ALA A 99 -7.78 -8.80 -5.90
N LEU A 100 -7.03 -9.52 -5.07
CA LEU A 100 -6.61 -9.06 -3.74
C LEU A 100 -5.69 -7.83 -3.84
N HIS A 101 -4.77 -7.81 -4.81
CA HIS A 101 -3.93 -6.64 -5.08
C HIS A 101 -4.77 -5.41 -5.48
N GLU A 102 -5.74 -5.59 -6.40
CA GLU A 102 -6.65 -4.50 -6.78
C GLU A 102 -7.49 -3.99 -5.60
N LEU A 103 -7.99 -4.91 -4.76
CA LEU A 103 -8.67 -4.57 -3.53
C LEU A 103 -7.78 -3.78 -2.58
N ARG A 104 -6.50 -4.16 -2.42
CA ARG A 104 -5.52 -3.40 -1.63
C ARG A 104 -5.39 -1.97 -2.13
N LEU A 105 -5.28 -1.76 -3.44
CA LEU A 105 -5.21 -0.43 -4.03
C LEU A 105 -6.50 0.36 -3.76
N ALA A 106 -7.67 -0.28 -3.86
CA ALA A 106 -8.95 0.35 -3.54
C ALA A 106 -9.04 0.77 -2.06
N VAL A 107 -8.67 -0.12 -1.14
CA VAL A 107 -8.64 0.16 0.31
C VAL A 107 -7.67 1.29 0.63
N LYS A 108 -6.48 1.30 0.02
CA LYS A 108 -5.49 2.38 0.19
C LYS A 108 -6.05 3.73 -0.26
N ARG A 109 -6.70 3.79 -1.43
CA ARG A 109 -7.34 5.01 -1.94
C ARG A 109 -8.49 5.48 -1.03
N LEU A 110 -9.27 4.55 -0.47
CA LEU A 110 -10.32 4.88 0.50
C LEU A 110 -9.71 5.41 1.81
N ARG A 111 -8.65 4.79 2.34
CA ARG A 111 -7.95 5.30 3.51
C ARG A 111 -7.44 6.72 3.29
N TYR A 112 -6.78 7.00 2.16
CA TYR A 112 -6.30 8.35 1.89
C TYR A 112 -7.41 9.38 1.85
N ALA A 113 -8.57 9.05 1.29
CA ALA A 113 -9.73 9.92 1.36
C ALA A 113 -10.24 10.11 2.80
N VAL A 114 -10.32 9.03 3.59
CA VAL A 114 -10.72 9.10 5.00
C VAL A 114 -9.75 9.95 5.82
N ASP A 115 -8.45 9.68 5.73
CA ASP A 115 -7.41 10.41 6.46
C ASP A 115 -7.39 11.90 6.08
N PHE A 116 -7.69 12.23 4.82
CA PHE A 116 -7.74 13.61 4.35
C PHE A 116 -8.97 14.37 4.84
N PHE A 117 -10.14 13.72 4.86
CA PHE A 117 -11.41 14.38 5.19
C PHE A 117 -11.90 14.15 6.63
N GLU A 118 -11.25 13.31 7.43
CA GLU A 118 -11.77 12.95 8.78
C GLU A 118 -11.92 14.14 9.72
N SER A 119 -11.17 15.22 9.52
CA SER A 119 -11.27 16.46 10.31
C SER A 119 -12.60 17.20 10.10
N LEU A 120 -13.32 16.91 9.01
CA LEU A 120 -14.63 17.49 8.70
C LEU A 120 -15.79 16.80 9.43
N TYR A 121 -15.54 15.71 10.16
CA TYR A 121 -16.56 14.85 10.76
C TYR A 121 -16.29 14.56 12.24
N PRO A 122 -17.29 14.07 13.00
CA PRO A 122 -17.10 13.70 14.40
C PRO A 122 -15.97 12.67 14.59
N LYS A 123 -14.91 13.07 15.30
CA LYS A 123 -13.68 12.29 15.53
C LYS A 123 -13.93 10.83 15.97
N LYS A 124 -14.93 10.59 16.82
CA LYS A 124 -15.26 9.24 17.31
C LYS A 124 -15.72 8.32 16.17
N GLN A 125 -16.55 8.81 15.26
CA GLN A 125 -17.11 8.03 14.15
C GLN A 125 -16.03 7.76 13.09
N ALA A 126 -15.26 8.77 12.72
CA ALA A 126 -14.14 8.63 11.78
C ALA A 126 -13.09 7.63 12.29
N LYS A 127 -12.70 7.72 13.58
CA LYS A 127 -11.77 6.78 14.21
C LYS A 127 -12.27 5.34 14.17
N ALA A 128 -13.55 5.10 14.45
CA ALA A 128 -14.14 3.76 14.39
C ALA A 128 -14.07 3.17 12.98
N TYR A 129 -14.41 3.98 11.96
CA TYR A 129 -14.32 3.57 10.56
C TYR A 129 -12.88 3.28 10.12
N ARG A 130 -11.94 4.15 10.49
CA ARG A 130 -10.51 4.01 10.20
C ARG A 130 -9.93 2.72 10.79
N LYS A 131 -10.40 2.29 11.97
CA LYS A 131 -9.99 1.02 12.58
C LYS A 131 -10.32 -0.18 11.69
N HIS A 132 -11.49 -0.18 11.03
CA HIS A 132 -11.82 -1.24 10.07
C HIS A 132 -10.92 -1.20 8.84
N LEU A 133 -10.61 0.00 8.32
CA LEU A 133 -9.68 0.14 7.19
C LEU A 133 -8.26 -0.32 7.54
N ALA A 134 -7.80 -0.05 8.76
CA ALA A 134 -6.48 -0.52 9.23
C ALA A 134 -6.41 -2.04 9.20
N GLY A 135 -7.39 -2.76 9.76
CA GLY A 135 -7.41 -4.22 9.72
C GLY A 135 -7.40 -4.79 8.29
N LEU A 136 -8.14 -4.17 7.36
CA LEU A 136 -8.08 -4.56 5.95
C LEU A 136 -6.69 -4.33 5.34
N GLN A 137 -6.04 -3.22 5.67
CA GLN A 137 -4.72 -2.89 5.14
C GLN A 137 -3.62 -3.76 5.70
N ASP A 138 -3.69 -4.13 6.97
CA ASP A 138 -2.71 -5.01 7.59
C ASP A 138 -2.76 -6.39 6.91
N GLY A 139 -3.95 -6.96 6.74
CA GLY A 139 -4.13 -8.25 6.08
C GLY A 139 -3.74 -8.22 4.60
N LEU A 140 -4.26 -7.25 3.83
CA LEU A 140 -3.90 -7.10 2.40
C LEU A 140 -2.44 -6.72 2.19
N GLY A 141 -1.87 -5.94 3.13
CA GLY A 141 -0.46 -5.56 3.15
C GLY A 141 0.44 -6.77 3.32
N TYR A 142 0.16 -7.61 4.31
CA TYR A 142 0.92 -8.84 4.53
C TYR A 142 0.92 -9.77 3.32
N LEU A 143 -0.25 -10.00 2.70
CA LEU A 143 -0.33 -10.82 1.47
C LEU A 143 0.53 -10.24 0.33
N ASN A 144 0.50 -8.91 0.17
CA ASN A 144 1.33 -8.23 -0.82
C ASN A 144 2.83 -8.31 -0.48
N ASP A 145 3.21 -8.26 0.79
CA ASP A 145 4.60 -8.34 1.22
C ASP A 145 5.17 -9.74 0.97
N VAL A 146 4.38 -10.80 1.15
CA VAL A 146 4.76 -12.17 0.79
C VAL A 146 5.00 -12.30 -0.71
N ALA A 147 4.11 -11.75 -1.54
CA ALA A 147 4.26 -11.74 -2.98
C ALA A 147 5.49 -10.93 -3.43
N ALA A 148 5.70 -9.75 -2.85
CA ALA A 148 6.87 -8.92 -3.12
C ALA A 148 8.19 -9.58 -2.69
N ALA A 149 8.20 -10.30 -1.56
CA ALA A 149 9.38 -11.04 -1.12
C ALA A 149 9.77 -12.14 -2.11
N ASP A 150 8.79 -12.89 -2.66
CA ASP A 150 9.07 -13.90 -3.70
C ASP A 150 9.70 -13.27 -4.94
N THR A 151 9.14 -12.16 -5.43
CA THR A 151 9.69 -11.42 -6.58
C THR A 151 11.11 -10.92 -6.30
N LEU A 152 11.34 -10.30 -5.14
CA LEU A 152 12.65 -9.76 -4.77
C LEU A 152 13.71 -10.86 -4.67
N LEU A 153 13.37 -12.03 -4.11
CA LEU A 153 14.31 -13.16 -4.05
C LEU A 153 14.63 -13.73 -5.44
N ARG A 154 13.64 -13.79 -6.34
CA ARG A 154 13.89 -14.20 -7.74
C ARG A 154 14.79 -13.20 -8.45
N GLU A 155 14.53 -11.92 -8.32
CA GLU A 155 15.37 -10.85 -8.89
C GLU A 155 16.80 -10.93 -8.34
N LEU A 156 16.96 -11.15 -7.03
CA LEU A 156 18.28 -11.34 -6.41
C LEU A 156 19.02 -12.54 -6.98
N ALA A 157 18.33 -13.66 -7.22
CA ALA A 157 18.95 -14.84 -7.81
C ALA A 157 19.47 -14.56 -9.24
N LEU A 158 18.77 -13.72 -10.01
CA LEU A 158 19.17 -13.34 -11.38
C LEU A 158 20.35 -12.37 -11.43
N THR A 159 20.69 -11.69 -10.32
CA THR A 159 21.86 -10.81 -10.27
C THR A 159 23.19 -11.56 -10.08
N GLY A 160 23.14 -12.85 -9.74
CA GLY A 160 24.32 -13.72 -9.69
C GLY A 160 24.86 -13.98 -11.10
N ARG A 161 26.17 -13.77 -11.31
CA ARG A 161 26.81 -13.97 -12.62
C ARG A 161 27.04 -15.44 -12.99
N ASP A 162 26.90 -16.35 -12.04
CA ASP A 162 27.06 -17.79 -12.24
C ASP A 162 25.71 -18.51 -12.40
N GLN A 163 25.73 -19.59 -13.19
CA GLN A 163 24.57 -20.47 -13.40
C GLN A 163 24.25 -21.34 -12.15
N ALA A 164 25.13 -21.33 -11.14
CA ALA A 164 24.92 -22.06 -9.89
C ALA A 164 23.94 -21.31 -8.97
N ALA A 165 23.09 -22.07 -8.27
CA ALA A 165 22.19 -21.48 -7.28
C ALA A 165 23.00 -20.78 -6.17
N PRO A 166 22.61 -19.57 -5.73
CA PRO A 166 23.33 -18.86 -4.68
C PRO A 166 23.26 -19.63 -3.36
N VAL A 167 24.29 -19.48 -2.51
CA VAL A 167 24.39 -20.14 -1.20
C VAL A 167 23.14 -19.91 -0.33
N TRP A 168 22.50 -18.75 -0.48
CA TRP A 168 21.30 -18.39 0.27
C TRP A 168 19.98 -18.95 -0.30
N ALA A 169 19.97 -19.58 -1.48
CA ALA A 169 18.76 -19.97 -2.21
C ALA A 169 17.81 -20.83 -1.36
N HIS A 170 18.36 -21.80 -0.63
CA HIS A 170 17.57 -22.67 0.25
C HIS A 170 16.95 -21.88 1.42
N ALA A 171 17.72 -21.03 2.10
CA ALA A 171 17.23 -20.18 3.18
C ALA A 171 16.14 -19.19 2.71
N GLY A 172 16.30 -18.63 1.51
CA GLY A 172 15.29 -17.77 0.88
C GLY A 172 13.99 -18.52 0.59
N GLY A 173 14.11 -19.74 0.04
CA GLY A 173 12.97 -20.63 -0.20
C GLY A 173 12.21 -21.00 1.08
N LEU A 174 12.93 -21.34 2.15
CA LEU A 174 12.33 -21.61 3.47
C LEU A 174 11.58 -20.39 4.02
N THR A 175 12.18 -19.20 3.91
CA THR A 175 11.59 -17.95 4.40
C THR A 175 10.28 -17.63 3.69
N VAL A 176 10.28 -17.63 2.35
CA VAL A 176 9.05 -17.39 1.57
C VAL A 176 8.04 -18.50 1.77
N GLY A 177 8.47 -19.77 1.83
CA GLY A 177 7.60 -20.90 2.10
C GLY A 177 6.85 -20.76 3.44
N TRP A 178 7.57 -20.39 4.51
CA TRP A 178 6.97 -20.13 5.82
C TRP A 178 5.94 -18.98 5.77
N HIS A 179 6.30 -17.87 5.11
CA HIS A 179 5.41 -16.73 4.97
C HIS A 179 4.17 -17.04 4.09
N ARG A 180 4.31 -17.84 3.03
CA ARG A 180 3.19 -18.33 2.21
C ARG A 180 2.24 -19.20 3.00
N HIS A 181 2.75 -20.07 3.86
CA HIS A 181 1.90 -20.84 4.77
C HIS A 181 1.15 -19.91 5.75
N ALA A 182 1.85 -18.98 6.39
CA ALA A 182 1.24 -17.99 7.27
C ALA A 182 0.22 -17.07 6.56
N ALA A 183 0.39 -16.83 5.25
CA ALA A 183 -0.55 -16.07 4.43
C ALA A 183 -1.94 -16.72 4.33
N ILE A 184 -2.04 -18.04 4.47
CA ILE A 184 -3.32 -18.76 4.51
C ILE A 184 -4.13 -18.31 5.75
N ALA A 185 -3.52 -18.37 6.94
CA ALA A 185 -4.15 -17.92 8.17
C ALA A 185 -4.45 -16.41 8.16
N ALA A 186 -3.56 -15.61 7.56
CA ALA A 186 -3.80 -14.18 7.38
C ALA A 186 -5.00 -13.90 6.46
N LYS A 187 -5.22 -14.72 5.42
CA LYS A 187 -6.40 -14.62 4.55
C LYS A 187 -7.70 -14.91 5.32
N ASP A 188 -7.72 -15.92 6.19
CA ASP A 188 -8.88 -16.21 7.03
C ASP A 188 -9.23 -15.04 7.97
N ARG A 189 -8.20 -14.41 8.54
CA ARG A 189 -8.38 -13.20 9.35
C ARG A 189 -8.92 -12.04 8.52
N LEU A 190 -8.35 -11.83 7.34
CA LEU A 190 -8.78 -10.79 6.39
C LEU A 190 -10.24 -10.96 5.96
N VAL A 191 -10.73 -12.19 5.77
CA VAL A 191 -12.15 -12.48 5.51
C VAL A 191 -13.04 -11.96 6.65
N LYS A 192 -12.65 -12.21 7.90
CA LYS A 192 -13.38 -11.71 9.09
C LYS A 192 -13.35 -10.19 9.18
N ASP A 193 -12.20 -9.58 8.93
CA ASP A 193 -12.06 -8.11 8.97
C ASP A 193 -12.85 -7.44 7.84
N MET A 194 -12.94 -8.06 6.66
CA MET A 194 -13.81 -7.63 5.57
C MET A 194 -15.29 -7.77 5.90
N ALA A 195 -15.71 -8.88 6.50
CA ALA A 195 -17.09 -9.01 6.97
C ALA A 195 -17.45 -7.93 8.00
N ALA A 196 -16.52 -7.58 8.91
CA ALA A 196 -16.70 -6.48 9.84
C ALA A 196 -16.79 -5.11 9.13
N PHE A 197 -15.92 -4.84 8.15
CA PHE A 197 -15.96 -3.63 7.35
C PHE A 197 -17.26 -3.49 6.55
N LEU A 198 -17.76 -4.58 5.94
CA LEU A 198 -19.03 -4.58 5.22
C LEU A 198 -20.23 -4.21 6.12
N ARG A 199 -20.17 -4.50 7.42
CA ARG A 199 -21.17 -4.07 8.41
C ARG A 199 -20.93 -2.66 8.97
N ALA A 200 -19.73 -2.11 8.80
CA ALA A 200 -19.40 -0.78 9.31
C ALA A 200 -20.24 0.29 8.63
N LYS A 201 -20.80 1.21 9.44
CA LYS A 201 -21.56 2.36 8.96
C LYS A 201 -20.58 3.46 8.54
N PRO A 202 -20.66 3.98 7.30
CA PRO A 202 -19.88 5.13 6.90
C PRO A 202 -20.20 6.36 7.76
N PHE A 203 -19.18 7.09 8.20
CA PHE A 203 -19.33 8.25 9.09
C PHE A 203 -19.77 9.54 8.38
N TRP A 204 -19.82 9.52 7.05
CA TRP A 204 -20.21 10.65 6.20
C TRP A 204 -21.66 10.56 5.71
N ARG A 205 -22.51 9.78 6.40
CA ARG A 205 -23.97 9.74 6.17
C ARG A 205 -24.62 10.72 7.15
N GLY A 206 -25.05 11.89 6.66
CA GLY A 206 -25.74 12.90 7.47
C GLY A 206 -24.95 14.18 7.76
N ALA A 207 -23.93 14.49 6.94
CA ALA A 207 -23.47 15.86 6.77
C ALA A 207 -24.30 16.53 5.68
#